data_AF-A0A5K4EEF6-F1
#
_entry.id   AF-A0A5K4EEF6-F1
#
_cell.length_a   1.000
_cell.length_b   1.000
_cell.length_c   1.000
_cell.angle_alpha   90.00
_cell.angle_beta   90.00
_cell.angle_gamma   90.00
#
_symmetry.space_group_name_H-M   'P 1'
#
loop_
_entity.id
_entity.type
_entity.pdbx_description
1 polymer ?
#
loop_
_entity_poly.entity_id
_entity_poly.type
_entity_poly.pdbx_seq_one_letter_code
_entity_poly.pdbx_strand_id
1 'polypeptide(L)'
;MTELIFRFHQILATDLETFSRHAKRSTITADDVFCFVRRNPQLLQHLTDYHKNQSGNSKKESSDLSSETFKTKLKLKAARKKSSLSKTGFSEPDKPDEAVQTL
;
A
#
# COMPACT_ATOMS: atom_id res chain seq x y z
N MET A 1 -4.49 -12.22 34.10
CA MET A 1 -4.72 -12.17 32.63
C MET A 1 -5.95 -11.34 32.27
N THR A 2 -7.09 -11.52 32.93
CA THR A 2 -8.34 -10.77 32.65
C THR A 2 -8.19 -9.25 32.68
N GLU A 3 -7.59 -8.69 33.74
CA GLU A 3 -7.36 -7.23 33.83
C GLU A 3 -6.51 -6.67 32.68
N LEU A 4 -5.45 -7.38 32.29
CA LEU A 4 -4.59 -6.97 31.17
C LEU A 4 -5.37 -6.93 29.85
N ILE A 5 -6.17 -7.97 29.60
CA ILE A 5 -7.01 -8.06 28.40
C ILE A 5 -8.06 -6.95 28.41
N PHE A 6 -8.68 -6.67 29.56
CA PHE A 6 -9.66 -5.60 29.69
C PHE A 6 -9.07 -4.23 29.34
N ARG A 7 -7.90 -3.89 29.89
CA ARG A 7 -7.19 -2.63 29.56
C ARG A 7 -6.79 -2.57 28.10
N PHE A 8 -6.32 -3.69 27.54
CA PHE A 8 -6.00 -3.78 26.12
C PHE A 8 -7.21 -3.50 25.22
N HIS A 9 -8.40 -3.99 25.58
CA HIS A 9 -9.63 -3.74 24.81
C HIS A 9 -10.01 -2.26 24.78
N GLN A 10 -9.74 -1.50 25.84
CA GLN A 10 -10.00 -0.05 25.84
C GLN A 10 -9.12 0.68 24.81
N ILE A 11 -7.84 0.30 24.72
CA ILE A 11 -6.91 0.85 23.74
C ILE A 11 -7.33 0.41 22.33
N LEU A 12 -7.61 -0.88 22.14
CA LEU A 12 -8.05 -1.44 20.86
C LEU A 12 -9.32 -0.75 20.33
N ALA A 13 -10.33 -0.54 21.17
CA ALA A 13 -11.57 0.13 20.77
C ALA A 13 -11.31 1.57 20.29
N THR A 14 -10.47 2.31 21.02
CA THR A 14 -10.11 3.70 20.67
C THR A 14 -9.32 3.78 19.36
N ASP A 15 -8.39 2.85 19.16
CA ASP A 15 -7.60 2.76 17.93
C ASP A 15 -8.49 2.44 16.72
N LEU A 16 -9.40 1.47 16.84
CA LEU A 16 -10.33 1.09 15.77
C LEU A 16 -11.29 2.23 15.40
N GLU A 17 -11.83 2.95 16.38
CA GLU A 17 -12.66 4.13 16.10
C GLU A 17 -11.86 5.17 15.31
N THR A 18 -10.63 5.45 15.74
CA THR A 18 -9.76 6.44 15.09
C THR A 18 -9.44 6.04 13.64
N PHE A 19 -9.18 4.76 13.36
CA PHE A 19 -8.92 4.27 12.01
C PHE A 19 -10.14 4.41 11.09
N SER A 20 -11.33 4.05 11.57
CA SER A 20 -12.56 4.22 10.79
C SER A 20 -12.82 5.70 10.45
N ARG A 21 -12.63 6.61 11.43
CA ARG A 21 -12.76 8.06 11.25
C ARG A 21 -11.72 8.62 10.28
N HIS A 22 -10.48 8.11 10.29
CA HIS A 22 -9.44 8.49 9.34
C HIS A 22 -9.87 8.23 7.88
N ALA A 23 -10.59 7.14 7.65
CA ALA A 23 -11.16 6.80 6.35
C ALA A 23 -12.53 7.47 6.09
N LYS A 24 -12.96 8.43 6.92
CA LYS A 24 -14.28 9.10 6.87
C LYS A 24 -15.47 8.11 6.99
N ARG A 25 -15.25 6.96 7.61
CA ARG A 25 -16.29 5.96 7.91
C ARG A 25 -16.69 6.09 9.38
N SER A 26 -17.96 5.81 9.68
CA SER A 26 -18.47 5.64 11.06
C SER A 26 -18.59 4.17 11.45
N THR A 27 -18.54 3.27 10.47
CA THR A 27 -18.59 1.82 10.68
C THR A 27 -17.20 1.23 10.57
N ILE A 28 -16.83 0.43 11.58
CA ILE A 28 -15.55 -0.29 11.63
C ILE A 28 -15.58 -1.46 10.64
N THR A 29 -14.55 -1.59 9.82
CA THR A 29 -14.38 -2.65 8.80
C THR A 29 -13.11 -3.47 9.05
N ALA A 30 -12.90 -4.54 8.26
CA ALA A 30 -11.70 -5.37 8.34
C ALA A 30 -10.40 -4.56 8.10
N ASP A 31 -10.46 -3.51 7.28
CA ASP A 31 -9.33 -2.61 7.01
C ASP A 31 -8.80 -1.92 8.27
N ASP A 32 -9.68 -1.60 9.21
CA ASP A 32 -9.30 -0.96 10.47
C ASP A 32 -8.54 -1.95 11.37
N VAL A 33 -8.90 -3.24 11.31
CA VAL A 33 -8.17 -4.33 12.00
C VAL A 33 -6.81 -4.58 11.34
N PHE A 34 -6.72 -4.54 10.01
CA PHE A 34 -5.43 -4.63 9.30
C PHE A 34 -4.50 -3.47 9.66
N CYS A 35 -5.05 -2.26 9.80
CA CYS A 35 -4.29 -1.10 10.27
C CYS A 35 -3.76 -1.30 11.70
N PHE A 36 -4.55 -1.90 12.59
CA PHE A 36 -4.11 -2.19 13.96
C PHE A 36 -2.91 -3.14 14.01
N VAL A 37 -2.96 -4.25 13.25
CA VAL A 37 -1.91 -5.28 13.27
C VAL A 37 -0.68 -4.96 12.43
N ARG A 38 -0.67 -3.84 11.69
CA ARG A 38 0.41 -3.45 10.75
C ARG A 38 1.83 -3.48 11.32
N ARG A 39 1.97 -3.32 12.64
CA ARG A 39 3.26 -3.33 13.34
C ARG A 39 3.88 -4.74 13.41
N ASN A 40 3.06 -5.79 13.30
CA ASN A 40 3.51 -7.18 13.27
C ASN A 40 3.22 -7.78 11.88
N PRO A 41 4.23 -7.89 11.01
CA PRO A 41 4.02 -8.35 9.63
C PRO A 41 3.59 -9.83 9.55
N GLN A 42 4.00 -10.68 10.50
CA GLN A 42 3.57 -12.08 10.52
C GLN A 42 2.08 -12.20 10.86
N LEU A 43 1.62 -11.42 11.85
CA LEU A 43 0.21 -11.38 12.22
C LEU A 43 -0.66 -10.78 11.10
N LEU A 44 -0.15 -9.76 10.40
CA LEU A 44 -0.83 -9.16 9.26
C LEU A 44 -1.05 -10.18 8.13
N GLN A 45 -0.03 -10.98 7.79
CA GLN A 45 -0.15 -12.03 6.78
C GLN A 45 -1.23 -13.04 7.16
N HIS A 46 -1.13 -13.61 8.37
CA HIS A 46 -2.10 -14.60 8.84
C HIS A 46 -3.54 -14.07 8.85
N LEU A 47 -3.75 -12.82 9.27
CA LEU A 47 -5.07 -12.22 9.28
C LEU A 47 -5.59 -11.93 7.87
N THR A 48 -4.71 -11.56 6.94
CA THR A 48 -5.05 -11.35 5.53
C THR A 48 -5.48 -12.65 4.88
N ASP A 49 -4.75 -13.74 5.11
CA ASP A 49 -5.09 -15.08 4.62
C ASP A 49 -6.42 -15.55 5.19
N TYR A 50 -6.65 -15.34 6.48
CA TYR A 50 -7.92 -15.66 7.14
C TYR A 50 -9.10 -14.91 6.52
N HIS A 51 -8.97 -13.59 6.29
CA HIS A 51 -10.01 -12.77 5.68
C HIS A 51 -10.28 -13.18 4.22
N LYS A 52 -9.23 -13.55 3.47
CA LYS A 52 -9.35 -14.09 2.11
C LYS A 52 -10.10 -15.41 2.09
N ASN A 53 -9.87 -16.28 3.08
CA ASN A 53 -10.58 -17.56 3.19
C ASN A 53 -12.05 -17.38 3.61
N GLN A 54 -12.35 -16.41 4.47
CA GLN A 54 -13.74 -16.09 4.84
C GLN A 54 -14.55 -15.53 3.66
N SER A 55 -13.97 -14.61 2.88
CA SER A 55 -14.59 -14.07 1.66
C SER A 55 -14.59 -15.08 0.50
N GLY A 56 -13.59 -15.96 0.48
CA GLY A 56 -13.35 -17.00 -0.52
C GLY A 56 -14.10 -18.31 -0.29
N ASN A 57 -14.84 -18.49 0.80
CA ASN A 57 -15.64 -19.70 1.03
C ASN A 57 -16.78 -19.90 0.01
N SER A 58 -16.85 -19.04 -1.01
CA SER A 58 -17.63 -19.22 -2.22
C SER A 58 -16.92 -20.04 -3.32
N LYS A 59 -15.58 -20.19 -3.35
CA LYS A 59 -14.84 -20.98 -4.37
C LYS A 59 -13.52 -21.59 -3.85
N LYS A 60 -13.37 -22.88 -4.14
CA LYS A 60 -12.42 -23.92 -3.68
C LYS A 60 -10.90 -23.63 -3.77
N GLU A 61 -10.20 -24.35 -2.89
CA GLU A 61 -8.87 -25.00 -2.99
C GLU A 61 -7.97 -24.72 -4.19
N SER A 62 -6.73 -24.30 -3.90
CA SER A 62 -5.44 -24.93 -4.30
C SER A 62 -4.33 -23.87 -4.42
N SER A 63 -3.27 -24.01 -3.62
CA SER A 63 -1.87 -23.89 -4.05
C SER A 63 -0.95 -23.84 -2.84
N ASP A 64 -0.25 -24.95 -2.59
CA ASP A 64 1.09 -24.95 -2.03
C ASP A 64 1.94 -23.85 -2.69
N LEU A 65 2.69 -23.06 -1.92
CA LEU A 65 4.16 -23.06 -1.93
C LEU A 65 4.80 -21.86 -1.20
N SER A 66 5.77 -22.24 -0.38
CA SER A 66 7.04 -21.56 -0.04
C SER A 66 7.02 -20.20 0.68
N SER A 67 7.30 -20.29 1.98
CA SER A 67 8.29 -19.46 2.64
C SER A 67 9.57 -19.31 1.79
N GLU A 68 9.97 -18.09 1.43
CA GLU A 68 11.39 -17.69 1.42
C GLU A 68 11.60 -16.19 1.07
N THR A 69 12.36 -15.54 1.96
CA THR A 69 13.37 -14.50 1.69
C THR A 69 12.98 -13.07 1.29
N PHE A 70 13.50 -12.18 2.13
CA PHE A 70 13.78 -10.77 1.90
C PHE A 70 14.70 -10.52 0.69
N LYS A 71 14.60 -9.30 0.12
CA LYS A 71 15.63 -8.51 -0.58
C LYS A 71 15.85 -8.66 -2.11
N THR A 72 15.39 -7.62 -2.82
CA THR A 72 16.10 -6.79 -3.84
C THR A 72 16.08 -7.14 -5.35
N LYS A 73 15.82 -6.06 -6.12
CA LYS A 73 16.22 -5.70 -7.50
C LYS A 73 15.35 -6.22 -8.66
N LEU A 74 14.52 -5.31 -9.19
CA LEU A 74 14.19 -5.29 -10.61
C LEU A 74 15.49 -5.27 -11.44
N LYS A 75 15.65 -6.24 -12.34
CA LYS A 75 16.58 -6.15 -13.47
C LYS A 75 15.95 -6.77 -14.71
N LEU A 76 15.22 -5.94 -15.46
CA LEU A 76 14.79 -6.26 -16.81
C LEU A 76 16.03 -6.41 -17.71
N LYS A 77 16.09 -7.51 -18.46
CA LYS A 77 16.99 -7.70 -19.59
C LYS A 77 16.17 -7.88 -20.86
N ALA A 78 16.46 -7.08 -21.89
CA ALA A 78 16.21 -7.45 -23.27
C ALA A 78 17.22 -6.69 -24.16
N ALA A 79 17.86 -7.44 -25.06
CA ALA A 79 18.94 -6.99 -25.90
C ALA A 79 18.45 -6.56 -27.30
N ARG A 80 18.87 -5.36 -27.71
CA ARG A 80 19.52 -4.99 -28.99
C ARG A 80 18.91 -5.44 -30.33
N LYS A 81 18.49 -4.47 -31.16
CA LYS A 81 19.01 -4.29 -32.55
C LYS A 81 18.83 -2.84 -33.05
N LYS A 82 19.81 -2.36 -33.82
CA LYS A 82 20.02 -0.97 -34.29
C LYS A 82 19.42 -0.71 -35.67
N SER A 83 18.95 0.52 -35.89
CA SER A 83 18.88 1.28 -37.18
C SER A 83 18.03 2.53 -36.92
N SER A 84 18.20 3.76 -37.44
CA SER A 84 19.22 4.50 -38.18
C SER A 84 18.64 5.93 -38.32
N LEU A 85 19.40 6.93 -37.87
CA LEU A 85 19.43 8.36 -38.23
C LEU A 85 18.23 9.04 -38.97
N SER A 86 17.62 10.03 -38.30
CA SER A 86 17.34 11.43 -38.75
C SER A 86 16.64 12.13 -37.57
N LYS A 87 17.12 13.21 -36.92
CA LYS A 87 17.59 14.55 -37.29
C LYS A 87 16.47 15.46 -37.83
N THR A 88 15.79 16.13 -36.90
CA THR A 88 15.09 17.45 -36.97
C THR A 88 14.33 17.54 -35.63
N GLY A 89 14.69 18.41 -34.69
CA GLY A 89 14.70 19.86 -34.81
C GLY A 89 13.34 20.39 -34.33
N PHE A 90 13.17 20.60 -33.03
CA PHE A 90 12.17 21.54 -32.53
C PHE A 90 12.75 22.33 -31.37
N SER A 91 12.85 23.61 -31.64
CA SER A 91 13.48 24.69 -30.91
C SER A 91 12.64 25.16 -29.72
N GLU A 92 13.30 25.29 -28.57
CA GLU A 92 13.09 26.35 -27.59
C GLU A 92 13.27 27.72 -28.29
N PRO A 93 12.30 28.63 -28.17
CA PRO A 93 12.45 29.84 -27.34
C PRO A 93 11.10 30.18 -26.65
N ASP A 94 10.91 31.13 -25.74
CA ASP A 94 11.73 32.15 -25.09
C ASP A 94 10.95 32.57 -23.83
N LYS A 95 11.67 32.97 -22.78
CA LYS A 95 11.15 33.84 -21.71
C LYS A 95 10.92 35.24 -22.28
N PRO A 96 9.94 35.99 -21.76
CA PRO A 96 10.10 37.43 -21.61
C PRO A 96 10.31 37.80 -20.14
N ASP A 97 11.36 38.57 -19.93
CA ASP A 97 11.70 39.35 -18.74
C ASP A 97 10.83 40.64 -18.67
N GLU A 98 10.77 41.22 -17.47
CA GLU A 98 10.24 42.55 -17.08
C GLU A 98 8.77 42.95 -17.31
N ALA A 99 8.07 43.25 -16.20
CA ALA A 99 7.53 44.60 -15.95
C ALA A 99 7.27 44.81 -14.46
N VAL A 100 8.05 45.72 -13.89
CA VAL A 100 7.84 46.37 -12.60
C VAL A 100 6.53 47.16 -12.68
N GLN A 101 5.57 46.91 -11.81
CA GLN A 101 4.37 47.76 -11.67
C GLN A 101 4.36 48.43 -10.30
N THR A 102 4.76 49.70 -10.34
CA THR A 102 4.50 50.75 -9.37
C THR A 102 3.00 50.90 -9.07
N LEU A 103 2.63 50.88 -7.79
CA LEU A 103 1.78 51.88 -7.11
C LEU A 103 1.79 51.63 -5.60
#